data_AF-G4ZFQ7-F1
#
_entry.id   AF-G4ZFQ7-F1
#
_cell.length_a   1.000
_cell.length_b   1.000
_cell.length_c   1.000
_cell.angle_alpha   90.00
_cell.angle_beta   90.00
_cell.angle_gamma   90.00
#
_symmetry.space_group_name_H-M   'P 1'
#
loop_
_entity.id
_entity.type
_entity.pdbx_description
1 polymer ?
#
loop_
_entity_poly.entity_id
_entity_poly.type
_entity_poly.pdbx_seq_one_letter_code
_entity_poly.pdbx_strand_id
1 'polypeptide(L)'
;MRWNPFAAPPPPPPENISLLDRLANREIVTTRALLTDFQEFIQQGNMLNMAVGLILGSSISAILNSLVTDILAPIISLFTARDAGAVTINYGLFFENIMNFVINALFLFFAVKKAREFVFKLKVGVKKQCPYCKEFVKGAATRCKDCGSDISTPPSAG
;
A
#
# COMPACT_ATOMS: atom_id res chain seq x y z
N MET A 1 0.58 -37.61 49.65
CA MET A 1 0.04 -38.66 48.74
C MET A 1 0.98 -39.86 48.81
N ARG A 2 0.44 -41.04 49.15
CA ARG A 2 1.20 -42.25 49.47
C ARG A 2 1.54 -43.00 48.17
N TRP A 3 2.82 -43.15 47.88
CA TRP A 3 3.30 -43.86 46.69
C TRP A 3 2.93 -45.36 46.78
N ASN A 4 2.30 -45.92 45.75
CA ASN A 4 1.92 -47.34 45.69
C ASN A 4 2.78 -48.07 44.64
N PRO A 5 3.69 -48.97 45.05
CA PRO A 5 4.58 -49.71 44.13
C PRO A 5 3.86 -50.66 43.17
N PHE A 6 2.60 -50.98 43.44
CA PHE A 6 1.81 -51.96 42.67
C PHE A 6 0.77 -51.31 41.75
N ALA A 7 0.88 -50.00 41.49
CA ALA A 7 0.03 -49.36 40.50
C ALA A 7 0.40 -49.87 39.09
N ALA A 8 -0.57 -50.48 38.39
CA ALA A 8 -0.39 -50.86 37.00
C ALA A 8 -0.06 -49.61 36.16
N PRO A 9 0.84 -49.72 35.17
CA PRO A 9 1.12 -48.61 34.27
C PRO A 9 -0.18 -48.20 33.56
N PRO A 10 -0.39 -46.89 33.30
CA PRO A 10 -1.55 -46.43 32.57
C PRO A 10 -1.61 -47.14 31.20
N PRO A 11 -2.82 -47.51 30.72
CA PRO A 11 -2.95 -48.15 29.41
C PRO A 11 -2.33 -47.26 28.33
N PRO A 12 -1.65 -47.85 27.33
CA PRO A 12 -1.12 -47.06 26.23
C PRO A 12 -2.28 -46.33 25.53
N PRO A 13 -2.08 -45.07 25.12
CA PRO A 13 -3.09 -44.37 24.34
C PRO A 13 -3.40 -45.18 23.07
N PRO A 14 -4.67 -45.23 22.63
CA PRO A 14 -5.06 -45.94 21.41
C PRO A 14 -4.22 -45.47 20.21
N GLU A 15 -3.60 -46.43 19.53
CA GLU A 15 -2.48 -46.26 18.59
C GLU A 15 -2.79 -45.35 17.39
N ASN A 16 -4.05 -45.30 16.96
CA ASN A 16 -4.52 -44.49 15.84
C ASN A 16 -4.89 -43.03 16.19
N ILE A 17 -5.10 -42.71 17.48
CA ILE A 17 -5.45 -41.34 17.88
C ILE A 17 -4.28 -40.39 17.64
N SER A 18 -3.04 -40.86 17.88
CA SER A 18 -1.83 -40.06 17.65
C SER A 18 -1.57 -39.73 16.17
N LEU A 19 -2.06 -40.55 15.23
CA LEU A 19 -1.92 -40.32 13.80
C LEU A 19 -2.95 -39.31 13.29
N LEU A 20 -4.20 -39.41 13.75
CA LEU A 20 -5.23 -38.42 13.42
C LEU A 20 -4.89 -37.05 14.02
N ASP A 21 -4.36 -37.00 15.25
CA ASP A 21 -3.85 -35.76 15.86
C ASP A 21 -2.67 -35.16 15.09
N ARG A 22 -1.77 -36.00 14.57
CA ARG A 22 -0.64 -35.57 13.73
C ARG A 22 -1.09 -35.05 12.37
N LEU A 23 -2.10 -35.64 11.75
CA LEU A 23 -2.64 -35.18 10.46
C LEU A 23 -3.39 -33.84 10.62
N ALA A 24 -4.20 -33.71 11.68
CA ALA A 24 -4.89 -32.47 11.99
C ALA A 24 -3.93 -31.32 12.37
N ASN A 25 -2.88 -31.58 13.16
CA ASN A 25 -1.88 -30.57 13.49
C ASN A 25 -0.98 -30.19 12.29
N ARG A 26 -0.84 -31.04 11.27
CA ARG A 26 0.06 -30.77 10.12
C ARG A 26 -0.52 -29.76 9.14
N GLU A 27 -1.85 -29.69 8.99
CA GLU A 27 -2.52 -28.69 8.13
C GLU A 27 -2.71 -27.32 8.83
N ILE A 28 -2.87 -27.31 10.16
CA ILE A 28 -3.10 -26.08 10.94
C ILE A 28 -1.81 -25.29 11.18
N VAL A 29 -0.66 -25.99 11.33
CA VAL A 29 0.63 -25.32 11.55
C VAL A 29 1.16 -24.66 10.28
N THR A 30 0.95 -25.25 9.10
CA THR A 30 1.38 -24.65 7.82
C THR A 30 0.61 -23.38 7.49
N THR A 31 -0.70 -23.32 7.74
CA THR A 31 -1.49 -22.09 7.52
C THR A 31 -1.18 -21.00 8.53
N ARG A 32 -1.00 -21.33 9.82
CA ARG A 32 -0.59 -20.34 10.83
C ARG A 32 0.84 -19.84 10.63
N ALA A 33 1.77 -20.72 10.27
CA ALA A 33 3.15 -20.34 9.97
C ALA A 33 3.23 -19.40 8.76
N LEU A 34 2.53 -19.72 7.66
CA LEU A 34 2.49 -18.82 6.49
C LEU A 34 1.87 -17.46 6.81
N LEU A 35 0.87 -17.41 7.69
CA LEU A 35 0.25 -16.16 8.13
C LEU A 35 1.17 -15.34 9.05
N THR A 36 1.92 -15.98 9.95
CA THR A 36 2.92 -15.28 10.79
C THR A 36 4.06 -14.74 9.94
N ASP A 37 4.55 -15.51 8.98
CA ASP A 37 5.62 -15.11 8.07
C ASP A 37 5.17 -13.95 7.15
N PHE A 38 3.92 -13.99 6.68
CA PHE A 38 3.33 -12.90 5.90
C PHE A 38 3.14 -11.62 6.74
N GLN A 39 2.75 -11.76 8.00
CA GLN A 39 2.64 -10.64 8.93
C GLN A 39 4.02 -10.00 9.21
N GLU A 40 5.04 -10.82 9.46
CA GLU A 40 6.42 -10.35 9.63
C GLU A 40 6.94 -9.64 8.37
N PHE A 41 6.55 -10.12 7.18
CA PHE A 41 6.89 -9.49 5.91
C PHE A 41 6.20 -8.13 5.71
N ILE A 42 4.90 -7.99 6.03
CA ILE A 42 4.20 -6.70 5.95
C ILE A 42 4.78 -5.68 6.95
N GLN A 43 5.25 -6.14 8.11
CA GLN A 43 5.87 -5.28 9.12
C GLN A 43 7.20 -4.68 8.65
N GLN A 44 7.81 -5.22 7.58
CA GLN A 44 8.93 -4.59 6.89
C GLN A 44 8.41 -3.37 6.10
N GLY A 45 8.18 -2.26 6.79
CA GLY A 45 7.52 -1.05 6.26
C GLY A 45 8.10 -0.48 4.95
N ASN A 46 9.31 -0.88 4.55
CA ASN A 46 9.88 -0.59 3.22
C ASN A 46 9.00 -1.14 2.08
N MET A 47 8.47 -2.35 2.22
CA MET A 47 7.65 -2.99 1.19
C MET A 47 6.22 -2.44 1.17
N LEU A 48 5.65 -2.16 2.34
CA LEU A 48 4.29 -1.62 2.46
C LEU A 48 4.13 -0.27 1.76
N ASN A 49 5.11 0.63 1.92
CA ASN A 49 5.09 1.95 1.28
C ASN A 49 5.14 1.86 -0.25
N MET A 50 5.89 0.89 -0.80
CA MET A 50 5.92 0.65 -2.24
C MET A 50 4.60 0.04 -2.73
N ALA A 51 4.07 -0.95 -2.02
CA ALA A 51 2.83 -1.64 -2.37
C ALA A 51 1.63 -0.68 -2.40
N VAL A 52 1.51 0.18 -1.37
CA VAL A 52 0.47 1.22 -1.33
C VAL A 52 0.63 2.19 -2.51
N GLY A 53 1.86 2.56 -2.87
CA GLY A 53 2.13 3.39 -4.05
C GLY A 53 1.65 2.77 -5.37
N LEU A 54 1.87 1.48 -5.56
CA LEU A 54 1.43 0.76 -6.77
C LEU A 54 -0.09 0.68 -6.88
N ILE A 55 -0.78 0.34 -5.79
CA ILE A 55 -2.25 0.18 -5.78
C ILE A 55 -2.95 1.52 -6.00
N LEU A 56 -2.45 2.59 -5.35
CA LEU A 56 -2.96 3.94 -5.59
C LEU A 56 -2.66 4.40 -7.02
N GLY A 57 -1.47 4.11 -7.54
CA GLY A 57 -1.08 4.44 -8.90
C GLY A 57 -1.93 3.75 -9.97
N SER A 58 -2.21 2.45 -9.82
CA SER A 58 -3.02 1.69 -10.77
C SER A 58 -4.48 2.14 -10.79
N SER A 59 -5.05 2.43 -9.61
CA SER A 59 -6.43 2.88 -9.47
C SER A 59 -6.64 4.26 -10.09
N ILE A 60 -5.69 5.18 -9.86
CA ILE A 60 -5.72 6.50 -10.49
C ILE A 60 -5.62 6.36 -12.01
N SER A 61 -4.66 5.57 -12.52
CA SER A 61 -4.51 5.34 -13.97
C SER A 61 -5.80 4.80 -14.62
N ALA A 62 -6.49 3.87 -13.96
CA ALA A 62 -7.74 3.31 -14.46
C ALA A 62 -8.86 4.36 -14.60
N ILE A 63 -9.02 5.22 -13.59
CA ILE A 63 -10.02 6.31 -13.62
C ILE A 63 -9.71 7.30 -14.75
N LEU A 64 -8.43 7.61 -14.95
CA LEU A 64 -8.01 8.53 -16.01
C LEU A 64 -8.28 7.94 -17.39
N ASN A 65 -7.97 6.66 -17.59
CA ASN A 65 -8.24 5.98 -18.86
C ASN A 65 -9.74 5.97 -19.17
N SER A 66 -10.60 5.63 -18.20
CA SER A 66 -12.06 5.66 -18.39
C SER A 66 -12.58 7.06 -18.74
N LEU A 67 -12.06 8.12 -18.09
CA LEU A 67 -12.45 9.48 -18.43
C LEU A 67 -12.09 9.84 -19.88
N VAL A 68 -10.92 9.39 -20.37
CA VAL A 68 -10.48 9.67 -21.74
C VAL A 68 -11.22 8.85 -22.77
N THR A 69 -11.37 7.54 -22.55
CA THR A 69 -12.09 6.66 -23.49
C THR A 69 -13.58 6.94 -23.54
N ASP A 70 -14.19 7.28 -22.40
CA ASP A 70 -15.65 7.31 -22.30
C ASP A 70 -16.22 8.72 -22.54
N ILE A 71 -15.42 9.77 -22.33
CA ILE A 71 -15.86 11.17 -22.51
C ILE A 71 -15.14 11.85 -23.66
N LEU A 72 -13.81 11.76 -23.76
CA LEU A 72 -13.06 12.55 -24.74
C LEU A 72 -13.02 11.90 -26.13
N ALA A 73 -12.82 10.58 -26.21
CA ALA A 73 -12.83 9.86 -27.48
C ALA A 73 -14.12 10.05 -28.31
N PRO A 74 -15.36 9.94 -27.75
CA PRO A 74 -16.58 10.16 -28.52
C PRO A 74 -16.77 11.62 -28.96
N ILE A 75 -16.30 12.60 -28.17
CA ILE A 75 -16.35 14.01 -28.56
C ILE A 75 -15.44 14.25 -29.76
N ILE A 76 -14.21 13.75 -29.72
CA ILE A 76 -13.23 13.91 -30.79
C ILE A 76 -13.69 13.15 -32.05
N SER A 77 -14.21 11.93 -31.87
CA SER A 77 -14.72 11.14 -33.00
C SER A 77 -15.92 11.81 -33.67
N LEU A 78 -16.80 12.51 -32.95
CA LEU A 78 -17.89 13.27 -33.57
C LEU A 78 -17.37 14.47 -34.40
N PHE A 79 -16.27 15.10 -33.98
CA PHE A 79 -15.64 16.17 -34.75
C PHE A 79 -14.87 15.65 -35.97
N THR A 80 -14.25 14.47 -35.89
CA THR A 80 -13.49 13.88 -37.00
C THR A 80 -14.34 13.01 -37.94
N ALA A 81 -15.43 12.41 -37.45
CA ALA A 81 -16.33 11.56 -38.23
C ALA A 81 -17.22 12.32 -39.20
N ARG A 82 -17.38 13.64 -39.06
CA ARG A 82 -18.00 14.46 -40.12
C ARG A 82 -17.22 14.43 -41.43
N ASP A 83 -15.93 14.06 -41.40
CA ASP A 83 -15.04 14.09 -42.57
C ASP A 83 -14.52 12.70 -43.03
N ALA A 84 -14.88 11.59 -42.38
CA ALA A 84 -14.19 10.31 -42.54
C ALA A 84 -14.97 9.21 -43.30
N GLY A 85 -15.62 9.56 -44.41
CA GLY A 85 -16.10 8.58 -45.40
C GLY A 85 -14.96 7.94 -46.21
N ALA A 86 -13.91 7.42 -45.56
CA ALA A 86 -12.74 6.88 -46.26
C ALA A 86 -12.21 5.56 -45.68
N VAL A 87 -11.97 4.63 -46.58
CA VAL A 87 -11.44 3.26 -46.40
C VAL A 87 -10.18 3.27 -45.51
N THR A 88 -10.22 2.55 -44.38
CA THR A 88 -9.12 2.46 -43.43
C THR A 88 -8.16 1.31 -43.77
N ILE A 89 -6.99 1.65 -44.28
CA ILE A 89 -5.75 0.99 -43.83
C ILE A 89 -5.57 1.41 -42.35
N ASN A 90 -5.04 0.57 -41.47
CA ASN A 90 -4.95 0.73 -39.99
C ASN A 90 -4.23 2.00 -39.45
N TYR A 91 -4.12 3.08 -40.22
CA TYR A 91 -3.67 4.40 -39.78
C TYR A 91 -4.61 5.03 -38.74
N GLY A 92 -5.91 4.70 -38.77
CA GLY A 92 -6.87 5.17 -37.77
C GLY A 92 -6.47 4.80 -36.34
N LEU A 93 -6.09 3.53 -36.12
CA LEU A 93 -5.71 3.01 -34.80
C LEU A 93 -4.40 3.64 -34.27
N PHE A 94 -3.45 3.92 -35.16
CA PHE A 94 -2.19 4.55 -34.76
C PHE A 94 -2.40 6.00 -34.32
N PHE A 95 -3.21 6.76 -35.07
CA PHE A 95 -3.50 8.14 -34.73
C PHE A 95 -4.37 8.25 -33.47
N GLU A 96 -5.31 7.32 -33.29
CA GLU A 96 -6.09 7.17 -32.05
C GLU A 96 -5.19 6.97 -30.82
N ASN A 97 -4.22 6.06 -30.90
CA ASN A 97 -3.27 5.82 -29.80
C ASN A 97 -2.40 7.05 -29.49
N ILE A 98 -1.99 7.81 -30.52
CA ILE A 98 -1.25 9.06 -30.33
C ILE A 98 -2.13 10.10 -29.63
N MET A 99 -3.37 10.29 -30.09
CA MET A 99 -4.29 11.24 -29.49
C MET A 99 -4.59 10.88 -28.03
N ASN A 100 -4.83 9.60 -27.74
CA ASN A 100 -5.03 9.11 -26.37
C ASN A 100 -3.80 9.35 -25.49
N PHE A 101 -2.59 9.13 -26.01
CA PHE A 101 -1.35 9.42 -25.28
C PHE A 101 -1.22 10.92 -24.94
N VAL A 102 -1.42 11.80 -25.92
CA VAL A 102 -1.32 13.25 -25.73
C VAL A 102 -2.38 13.77 -24.74
N ILE A 103 -3.61 13.28 -24.85
CA ILE A 103 -4.72 13.67 -23.96
C ILE A 103 -4.46 13.17 -22.54
N ASN A 104 -4.09 11.91 -22.36
CA ASN A 104 -3.76 11.33 -21.05
C ASN A 104 -2.62 12.09 -20.37
N ALA A 105 -1.57 12.45 -21.11
CA ALA A 105 -0.44 13.21 -20.59
C ALA A 105 -0.86 14.62 -20.12
N LEU A 106 -1.65 15.34 -20.93
CA LEU A 106 -2.17 16.67 -20.57
C LEU A 106 -3.09 16.59 -19.35
N PHE A 107 -4.01 15.63 -19.34
CA PHE A 107 -4.96 15.49 -18.24
C PHE A 107 -4.25 15.13 -16.93
N LEU A 108 -3.28 14.20 -16.95
CA LEU A 108 -2.42 13.88 -15.80
C LEU A 108 -1.69 15.10 -15.27
N PHE A 109 -1.11 15.91 -16.15
CA PHE A 109 -0.39 17.12 -15.76
C PHE A 109 -1.29 18.11 -15.00
N PHE A 110 -2.50 18.36 -15.52
CA PHE A 110 -3.46 19.26 -14.86
C PHE A 110 -4.04 18.65 -13.57
N ALA A 111 -4.40 17.37 -13.59
CA ALA A 111 -4.92 16.66 -12.43
C ALA A 111 -3.91 16.65 -11.28
N VAL A 112 -2.64 16.32 -11.55
CA VAL A 112 -1.57 16.34 -10.54
C VAL A 112 -1.30 17.76 -10.05
N LYS A 113 -1.33 18.77 -10.93
CA LYS A 113 -1.15 20.17 -10.52
C LYS A 113 -2.25 20.62 -9.56
N LYS A 114 -3.51 20.29 -9.85
CA LYS A 114 -4.66 20.59 -8.98
C LYS A 114 -4.66 19.79 -7.69
N ALA A 115 -4.34 18.50 -7.75
CA ALA A 115 -4.20 17.65 -6.58
C ALA A 115 -3.08 18.16 -5.67
N ARG A 116 -1.92 18.55 -6.22
CA ARG A 116 -0.81 19.12 -5.46
C ARG A 116 -1.22 20.44 -4.80
N GLU A 117 -1.88 21.34 -5.53
CA GLU A 117 -2.37 22.60 -4.97
C GLU A 117 -3.36 22.39 -3.80
N PHE A 118 -4.21 21.36 -3.90
CA PHE A 118 -5.19 21.04 -2.85
C PHE A 118 -4.55 20.36 -1.64
N VAL A 119 -3.70 19.36 -1.86
CA VAL A 119 -3.06 18.58 -0.80
C VAL A 119 -2.06 19.44 0.00
N PHE A 120 -1.33 20.36 -0.64
CA PHE A 120 -0.41 21.25 0.08
C PHE A 120 -1.12 22.34 0.91
N LYS A 121 -2.42 22.58 0.71
CA LYS A 121 -3.20 23.48 1.60
C LYS A 121 -3.49 22.84 2.95
N LEU A 122 -3.37 21.51 3.06
CA LEU A 122 -3.46 20.80 4.34
C LEU A 122 -2.08 20.83 5.00
N LYS A 123 -1.81 21.89 5.78
CA LYS A 123 -0.64 21.94 6.70
C LYS A 123 -0.82 20.87 7.79
N VAL A 124 -0.49 19.62 7.47
CA VAL A 124 -0.42 18.55 8.48
C VAL A 124 0.68 18.92 9.45
N GLY A 125 0.29 19.27 10.69
CA GLY A 125 1.23 19.60 11.75
C GLY A 125 2.01 18.37 12.19
N VAL A 126 3.11 18.07 11.50
CA VAL A 126 4.01 16.97 11.87
C VAL A 126 4.61 17.28 13.24
N LYS A 127 4.29 16.45 14.23
CA LYS A 127 4.93 16.49 15.55
C LYS A 127 6.26 15.75 15.47
N LYS A 128 7.34 16.37 15.92
CA LYS A 128 8.66 15.74 16.02
C LYS A 128 8.88 15.29 17.47
N GLN A 129 9.48 14.12 17.67
CA GLN A 129 9.79 13.64 19.01
C GLN A 129 11.08 14.28 19.51
N CYS A 130 11.07 14.81 20.73
CA CYS A 130 12.26 15.39 21.33
C CYS A 130 13.29 14.29 21.68
N PRO A 131 14.57 14.41 21.30
CA PRO A 131 15.59 13.39 21.60
C PRO A 131 15.92 13.28 23.09
N TYR A 132 15.68 14.33 23.88
CA TYR A 132 16.01 14.38 25.30
C TYR A 132 14.89 13.82 26.19
N CYS A 133 13.67 14.35 26.05
CA CYS A 133 12.53 13.97 26.91
C CYS A 133 11.55 12.97 26.28
N LYS A 134 11.73 12.61 25.01
CA LYS A 134 10.85 11.69 24.24
C LYS A 134 9.39 12.14 24.10
N GLU A 135 9.06 13.37 24.46
CA GLU A 135 7.72 13.96 24.30
C GLU A 135 7.50 14.52 22.88
N PHE A 136 6.24 14.59 22.43
CA PHE A 136 5.88 15.06 21.10
C PHE A 136 5.79 16.60 21.02
N VAL A 137 6.75 17.22 20.35
CA VAL A 137 6.85 18.68 20.20
C VAL A 137 6.33 19.11 18.83
N LYS A 138 5.75 20.32 18.73
CA LYS A 138 5.34 20.92 17.45
C LYS A 138 6.54 20.96 16.47
N GLY A 139 6.34 20.56 15.22
CA GLY A 139 7.41 20.39 14.22
C GLY A 139 8.34 21.59 14.04
N ALA A 140 7.81 22.81 14.16
CA ALA A 140 8.58 24.06 14.00
C ALA A 140 9.21 24.59 15.30
N ALA A 141 9.10 23.88 16.44
CA ALA A 141 9.66 24.38 17.70
C ALA A 141 11.19 24.28 17.70
N THR A 142 11.88 25.36 18.06
CA THR A 142 13.33 25.41 18.32
C THR A 142 13.67 24.95 19.74
N ARG A 143 12.74 25.11 20.69
CA ARG A 143 12.87 24.65 22.09
C ARG A 143 11.71 23.75 22.51
N CYS A 144 12.03 22.69 23.24
CA CYS A 144 11.03 21.82 23.83
C CYS A 144 10.38 22.51 25.04
N LYS A 145 9.04 22.49 25.14
CA LYS A 145 8.31 23.08 26.28
C LYS A 145 8.50 22.28 27.58
N ASP A 146 8.63 20.96 27.48
CA ASP A 146 8.64 20.08 28.65
C ASP A 146 10.02 20.01 29.32
N CYS A 147 11.10 20.00 28.53
CA CYS A 147 12.47 19.92 29.06
C CYS A 147 13.35 21.15 28.78
N GLY A 148 12.89 22.14 28.03
CA GLY A 148 13.63 23.38 27.76
C GLY A 148 14.86 23.25 26.87
N SER A 149 15.19 22.04 26.40
CA SER A 149 16.34 21.79 25.52
C SER A 149 16.14 22.39 24.12
N ASP A 150 17.24 22.86 23.55
CA ASP A 150 17.31 23.32 22.16
C ASP A 150 17.36 22.09 21.23
N ILE A 151 16.35 21.95 20.37
CA ILE A 151 16.16 20.81 19.46
C ILE A 151 16.46 21.19 18.00
N SER A 152 17.24 22.25 17.79
CA SER A 152 17.66 22.74 16.46
C SER A 152 18.70 21.84 15.80
N THR A 153 19.44 21.05 16.59
CA THR A 153 20.51 20.17 16.14
C THR A 153 20.34 18.81 16.82
N PRO A 154 20.21 17.70 16.07
CA PRO A 154 20.18 16.37 16.68
C PRO A 154 21.53 16.09 17.36
N PRO A 155 21.55 15.37 18.49
CA PRO A 155 22.80 15.04 19.18
C PRO A 155 23.69 14.24 18.23
N SER A 156 24.90 14.75 17.98
CA SER A 156 25.95 14.04 17.26
C SER A 156 26.25 12.76 18.03
N ALA A 157 25.92 11.61 17.43
CA ALA A 157 26.24 10.30 17.98
C ALA A 157 27.75 10.23 18.24
N GLY A 158 28.13 10.19 19.52
CA GLY A 158 29.46 9.83 19.99
C GLY A 158 29.52 8.34 20.30
#